data_AF-A0A7Y9X7Z5-F1
#
_entry.id   AF-A0A7Y9X7Z5-F1
#
_cell.length_a   1.000
_cell.length_b   1.000
_cell.length_c   1.000
_cell.angle_alpha   90.00
_cell.angle_beta   90.00
_cell.angle_gamma   90.00
#
_symmetry.space_group_name_H-M   'P 1'
#
loop_
_entity.id
_entity.type
_entity.pdbx_description
1 polymer ?
#
loop_
_entity_poly.entity_id
_entity_poly.type
_entity_poly.pdbx_seq_one_letter_code
_entity_poly.pdbx_strand_id
1 'polypeptide(L)'
;MLFGSFRAGLVSSARTAGTVVLVDPAGYAFCVIEPGNAYLAGCGFLGELTCDGSRDVGLFWSNVLGWPLVWDQDEETAIQSPRGGTKIAWAGSPVAPETEPNRQRFELVPADGDQQATVAELVSLGATRLDVAQDGAVARMCRSVPVELPHPWGAPTIVLADPDGNEFCVRPTDHNSGASPAAAPR
;
A
#
# COMPACT_ATOMS: atom_id res chain seq x y z
N MET A 1 2.01 -1.89 17.54
CA MET A 1 0.96 -0.89 17.29
C MET A 1 1.32 -0.20 15.99
N LEU A 2 0.55 -0.40 14.93
CA LEU A 2 0.63 0.45 13.75
C LEU A 2 -0.67 0.39 12.93
N PHE A 3 -1.26 1.58 12.91
CA PHE A 3 -2.19 2.30 12.04
C PHE A 3 -2.51 1.74 10.64
N GLY A 4 -3.80 1.60 10.37
CA GLY A 4 -4.43 1.50 9.04
C GLY A 4 -5.87 1.97 9.17
N SER A 5 -6.37 2.76 8.24
CA SER A 5 -7.73 3.35 8.30
C SER A 5 -8.79 2.31 8.01
N PHE A 6 -9.71 2.10 8.95
CA PHE A 6 -10.97 1.43 8.69
C PHE A 6 -12.10 2.43 8.96
N ARG A 7 -12.98 2.66 7.99
CA ARG A 7 -14.34 3.11 8.29
C ARG A 7 -15.19 1.86 8.48
N ALA A 8 -15.90 1.80 9.61
CA ALA A 8 -16.81 0.72 9.96
C ALA A 8 -17.88 0.54 8.86
N GLY A 9 -17.62 -0.37 7.92
CA GLY A 9 -18.46 -0.62 6.75
C GLY A 9 -18.16 -1.97 6.10
N LEU A 10 -16.88 -2.30 5.91
CA LEU A 10 -16.43 -3.66 5.56
C LEU A 10 -15.38 -4.11 6.57
N VAL A 11 -15.83 -4.80 7.61
CA VAL A 11 -14.99 -5.81 8.27
C VAL A 11 -15.04 -7.01 7.33
N SER A 12 -13.90 -7.37 6.75
CA SER A 12 -13.71 -8.52 5.84
C SER A 12 -14.58 -9.73 6.24
N SER A 13 -15.02 -10.49 5.23
CA SER A 13 -15.81 -11.71 5.32
C SER A 13 -15.27 -12.75 6.34
N ALA A 14 -14.03 -12.59 6.84
CA ALA A 14 -13.46 -13.33 7.96
C ALA A 14 -14.05 -12.97 9.36
N ARG A 15 -15.39 -12.86 9.48
CA ARG A 15 -16.06 -12.85 10.79
C ARG A 15 -15.88 -14.20 11.48
N THR A 16 -14.79 -14.32 12.22
CA THR A 16 -14.65 -15.35 13.26
C THR A 16 -15.17 -14.77 14.58
N ALA A 17 -15.81 -15.59 15.41
CA ALA A 17 -16.08 -15.19 16.80
C ALA A 17 -14.77 -14.72 17.47
N GLY A 18 -14.79 -13.58 18.17
CA GLY A 18 -13.61 -13.08 18.92
C GLY A 18 -12.93 -11.79 18.41
N THR A 19 -13.47 -11.11 17.39
CA THR A 19 -12.92 -9.82 16.92
C THR A 19 -13.37 -8.65 17.80
N VAL A 20 -12.42 -7.81 18.25
CA VAL A 20 -12.66 -6.52 18.92
C VAL A 20 -12.24 -5.38 18.01
N VAL A 21 -13.13 -4.42 17.78
CA VAL A 21 -12.83 -3.20 17.00
C VAL A 21 -12.47 -2.06 17.95
N LEU A 22 -11.34 -1.42 17.71
CA LEU A 22 -10.84 -0.26 18.42
C LEU A 22 -10.65 0.91 17.46
N VAL A 23 -10.47 2.12 18.00
CA VAL A 23 -10.17 3.32 17.22
C VAL A 23 -9.01 4.04 17.88
N ASP A 24 -8.04 4.47 17.09
CA ASP A 24 -6.90 5.24 17.60
C ASP A 24 -7.26 6.73 17.83
N PRO A 25 -6.35 7.53 18.41
CA PRO A 25 -6.61 8.96 18.64
C PRO A 25 -6.83 9.81 17.38
N ALA A 26 -6.37 9.35 16.21
CA ALA A 26 -6.53 10.03 14.92
C ALA A 26 -7.83 9.62 14.21
N GLY A 27 -8.60 8.68 14.78
CA GLY A 27 -9.88 8.21 14.25
C GLY A 27 -9.78 6.99 13.33
N TYR A 28 -8.62 6.33 13.24
CA TYR A 28 -8.49 5.12 12.44
C TYR A 28 -8.92 3.90 13.25
N ALA A 29 -9.92 3.15 12.75
CA ALA A 29 -10.31 1.91 13.39
C ALA A 29 -9.29 0.81 13.14
N PHE A 30 -9.20 -0.19 14.00
CA PHE A 30 -8.41 -1.40 13.79
C PHE A 30 -9.03 -2.57 14.55
N CYS A 31 -8.82 -3.78 14.05
CA CYS A 31 -9.34 -4.99 14.67
C CYS A 31 -8.25 -5.71 15.47
N VAL A 32 -8.58 -6.16 16.68
CA VAL A 32 -7.81 -7.13 17.45
C VAL A 32 -8.51 -8.46 17.32
N ILE A 33 -7.80 -9.46 16.81
CA ILE A 33 -8.33 -10.77 16.47
C ILE A 33 -7.56 -11.81 17.26
N GLU A 34 -8.25 -12.83 17.76
CA GLU A 34 -7.62 -13.96 18.43
C GLU A 34 -6.60 -14.67 17.53
N PRO A 35 -5.48 -15.16 18.10
CA PRO A 35 -4.50 -15.90 17.33
C PRO A 35 -5.09 -17.22 16.81
N GLY A 36 -4.52 -17.73 15.72
CA GLY A 36 -4.84 -19.07 15.21
C GLY A 36 -6.00 -19.16 14.22
N ASN A 37 -6.58 -18.03 13.80
CA ASN A 37 -7.48 -18.04 12.65
C ASN A 37 -6.71 -18.37 11.36
N ALA A 38 -7.32 -19.17 10.48
CA ALA A 38 -6.67 -19.67 9.27
C ALA A 38 -6.35 -18.56 8.27
N TYR A 39 -7.17 -17.50 8.24
CA TYR A 39 -6.99 -16.37 7.33
C TYR A 39 -5.69 -15.60 7.61
N LEU A 40 -5.34 -15.38 8.88
CA LEU A 40 -4.10 -14.72 9.29
C LEU A 40 -2.91 -15.68 9.44
N ALA A 41 -3.01 -16.90 8.93
CA ALA A 41 -1.85 -17.80 8.88
C ALA A 41 -0.69 -17.14 8.13
N GLY A 42 0.53 -17.32 8.67
CA GLY A 42 1.75 -16.70 8.13
C GLY A 42 1.94 -15.21 8.49
N CYS A 43 0.97 -14.57 9.15
CA CYS A 43 1.12 -13.19 9.62
C CYS A 43 1.88 -13.13 10.96
N GLY A 44 2.48 -11.97 11.23
CA GLY A 44 3.06 -11.64 12.53
C GLY A 44 2.02 -11.00 13.46
N PHE A 45 2.47 -10.12 14.36
CA PHE A 45 1.57 -9.36 15.23
C PHE A 45 0.61 -8.45 14.46
N LEU A 46 1.06 -7.90 13.32
CA LEU A 46 0.21 -7.16 12.39
C LEU A 46 -0.34 -8.15 11.35
N GLY A 47 -1.66 -8.34 11.38
CA GLY A 47 -2.34 -9.32 10.54
C GLY A 47 -2.51 -8.85 9.10
N GLU A 48 -3.21 -7.75 8.92
CA GLU A 48 -3.60 -7.21 7.63
C GLU A 48 -3.63 -5.69 7.64
N LEU A 49 -3.25 -5.08 6.53
CA LEU A 49 -3.57 -3.72 6.15
C LEU A 49 -4.68 -3.77 5.09
N THR A 50 -5.85 -3.23 5.42
CA THR A 50 -6.97 -3.13 4.49
C THR A 50 -6.90 -1.79 3.76
N CYS A 51 -7.01 -1.85 2.45
CA CYS A 51 -6.95 -0.74 1.53
C CYS A 51 -8.25 -0.66 0.72
N ASP A 52 -8.56 0.54 0.25
CA ASP A 52 -9.64 0.76 -0.70
C ASP A 52 -9.17 0.40 -2.10
N GLY A 53 -9.99 -0.38 -2.82
CA GLY A 53 -9.71 -0.73 -4.20
C GLY A 53 -10.49 -1.94 -4.68
N SER A 54 -10.68 -1.98 -5.99
CA SER A 54 -11.25 -3.09 -6.72
C SER A 54 -10.32 -4.30 -6.72
N ARG A 55 -10.84 -5.42 -7.22
CA ARG A 55 -10.04 -6.61 -7.52
C ARG A 55 -8.86 -6.29 -8.46
N ASP A 56 -9.03 -5.35 -9.40
CA ASP A 56 -7.98 -4.98 -10.34
C ASP A 56 -6.80 -4.27 -9.64
N VAL A 57 -7.08 -3.50 -8.57
CA VAL A 57 -6.03 -2.93 -7.71
C VAL A 57 -5.23 -4.03 -7.01
N GLY A 58 -5.91 -5.05 -6.45
CA GLY A 58 -5.23 -6.17 -5.82
C GLY A 58 -4.35 -6.97 -6.79
N LEU A 59 -4.83 -7.19 -8.01
CA LEU A 59 -4.05 -7.81 -9.08
C LEU A 59 -2.85 -6.95 -9.50
N PHE A 60 -3.05 -5.64 -9.62
CA PHE A 60 -1.97 -4.70 -9.91
C PHE A 60 -0.87 -4.81 -8.85
N TRP A 61 -1.20 -4.69 -7.56
CA TRP A 61 -0.20 -4.77 -6.49
C TRP A 61 0.44 -6.16 -6.35
N SER A 62 -0.29 -7.24 -6.66
CA SER A 62 0.28 -8.59 -6.77
C SER A 62 1.41 -8.64 -7.80
N ASN A 63 1.17 -8.07 -8.99
CA ASN A 63 2.17 -8.04 -10.07
C ASN A 63 3.35 -7.13 -9.73
N VAL A 64 3.08 -5.93 -9.21
CA VAL A 64 4.10 -4.93 -8.85
C VAL A 64 5.07 -5.47 -7.79
N LEU A 65 4.56 -6.16 -6.76
CA LEU A 65 5.40 -6.66 -5.67
C LEU A 65 5.93 -8.08 -5.92
N GLY A 66 5.41 -8.78 -6.95
CA GLY A 66 5.65 -10.20 -7.16
C GLY A 66 5.13 -11.07 -6.00
N TRP A 67 4.11 -10.59 -5.28
CA TRP A 67 3.52 -11.30 -4.13
C TRP A 67 2.28 -12.08 -4.58
N PRO A 68 2.14 -13.36 -4.20
CA PRO A 68 0.98 -14.14 -4.58
C PRO A 68 -0.30 -13.61 -3.92
N LEU A 69 -1.41 -13.73 -4.65
CA LEU A 69 -2.74 -13.69 -4.06
C LEU A 69 -2.90 -14.88 -3.13
N VAL A 70 -3.10 -14.58 -1.85
CA VAL A 70 -3.44 -15.56 -0.80
C VAL A 70 -4.94 -15.58 -0.51
N TRP A 71 -5.68 -14.62 -1.07
CA TRP A 71 -7.13 -14.54 -1.08
C TRP A 71 -7.60 -13.86 -2.38
N ASP A 72 -8.63 -14.43 -3.02
CA ASP A 72 -9.29 -13.88 -4.20
C ASP A 72 -10.69 -14.49 -4.30
N GLN A 73 -11.66 -13.91 -3.58
CA GLN A 73 -13.03 -14.39 -3.48
C GLN A 73 -13.98 -13.20 -3.29
N ASP A 74 -15.17 -13.25 -3.90
CA ASP A 74 -16.23 -12.24 -3.73
C ASP A 74 -15.76 -10.79 -3.99
N GLU A 75 -14.90 -10.60 -5.00
CA GLU A 75 -14.22 -9.32 -5.33
C GLU A 75 -13.20 -8.81 -4.30
N GLU A 76 -13.07 -9.46 -3.15
CA GLU A 76 -12.02 -9.20 -2.17
C GLU A 76 -10.72 -9.91 -2.59
N THR A 77 -9.61 -9.20 -2.49
CA THR A 77 -8.27 -9.75 -2.75
C THR A 77 -7.34 -9.51 -1.59
N ALA A 78 -6.41 -10.42 -1.34
CA ALA A 78 -5.30 -10.18 -0.43
C ALA A 78 -4.01 -10.80 -0.97
N ILE A 79 -2.92 -10.05 -0.85
CA ILE A 79 -1.57 -10.52 -1.17
C ILE A 79 -0.73 -10.65 0.09
N GLN A 80 0.25 -11.55 0.05
CA GLN A 80 1.22 -11.71 1.12
C GLN A 80 2.59 -11.99 0.53
N SER A 81 3.64 -11.42 1.14
CA SER A 81 5.00 -11.80 0.78
C SER A 81 5.17 -13.32 0.89
N PRO A 82 5.85 -13.99 -0.06
CA PRO A 82 6.22 -15.41 0.08
C PRO A 82 7.03 -15.72 1.35
N ARG A 83 7.59 -14.69 1.99
CA ARG A 83 8.31 -14.78 3.27
C ARG A 83 7.42 -14.64 4.51
N GLY A 84 6.10 -14.55 4.33
CA GLY A 84 5.14 -14.26 5.40
C GLY A 84 5.09 -12.79 5.79
N GLY A 85 4.44 -12.49 6.92
CA GLY A 85 4.23 -11.12 7.40
C GLY A 85 2.82 -10.60 7.11
N THR A 86 2.63 -9.29 7.29
CA THR A 86 1.34 -8.61 7.13
C THR A 86 0.76 -8.83 5.73
N LYS A 87 -0.54 -9.13 5.65
CA LYS A 87 -1.28 -9.15 4.38
C LYS A 87 -1.66 -7.72 3.96
N ILE A 88 -1.75 -7.48 2.66
CA ILE A 88 -2.38 -6.28 2.12
C ILE A 88 -3.64 -6.74 1.41
N ALA A 89 -4.79 -6.17 1.75
CA ALA A 89 -6.08 -6.60 1.24
C ALA A 89 -6.89 -5.43 0.68
N TRP A 90 -7.70 -5.73 -0.34
CA TRP A 90 -8.63 -4.82 -0.97
C TRP A 90 -10.01 -5.45 -0.96
N ALA A 91 -10.98 -4.69 -0.45
CA ALA A 91 -12.29 -5.23 -0.09
C ALA A 91 -13.32 -5.27 -1.24
N GLY A 92 -12.89 -5.05 -2.48
CA GLY A 92 -13.79 -5.00 -3.65
C GLY A 92 -14.48 -3.63 -3.82
N SER A 93 -15.38 -3.55 -4.80
CA SER A 93 -15.96 -2.31 -5.37
C SER A 93 -16.20 -1.16 -4.37
N PRO A 94 -15.92 0.11 -4.73
CA PRO A 94 -15.87 1.20 -3.77
C PRO A 94 -17.19 1.44 -3.04
N VAL A 95 -17.12 1.58 -1.72
CA VAL A 95 -18.21 2.04 -0.87
C VAL A 95 -18.35 3.56 -1.04
N ALA A 96 -18.94 3.98 -2.17
CA ALA A 96 -19.15 5.36 -2.59
C ALA A 96 -17.85 6.17 -2.88
N PRO A 97 -17.89 7.13 -3.83
CA PRO A 97 -16.75 8.02 -4.07
C PRO A 97 -16.43 8.79 -2.79
N GLU A 98 -15.19 8.63 -2.31
CA GLU A 98 -14.74 9.32 -1.11
C GLU A 98 -14.76 10.84 -1.33
N THR A 99 -15.40 11.56 -0.41
CA THR A 99 -15.36 13.03 -0.38
C THR A 99 -14.05 13.56 0.20
N GLU A 100 -13.26 12.69 0.83
CA GLU A 100 -11.99 12.98 1.47
C GLU A 100 -10.85 12.25 0.75
N PRO A 101 -9.63 12.79 0.73
CA PRO A 101 -8.49 12.10 0.13
C PRO A 101 -8.18 10.80 0.87
N ASN A 102 -7.85 9.74 0.12
CA ASN A 102 -7.34 8.51 0.70
C ASN A 102 -6.11 8.84 1.58
N ARG A 103 -6.19 8.42 2.85
CA ARG A 103 -5.17 8.73 3.86
C ARG A 103 -4.02 7.73 3.86
N GLN A 104 -4.17 6.63 3.12
CA GLN A 104 -3.14 5.62 2.90
C GLN A 104 -2.40 5.93 1.60
N ARG A 105 -1.08 5.80 1.62
CA ARG A 105 -0.23 5.96 0.43
C ARG A 105 0.92 4.98 0.50
N PHE A 106 1.12 4.23 -0.57
CA PHE A 106 2.30 3.39 -0.70
C PHE A 106 3.49 4.17 -1.26
N GLU A 107 4.68 3.81 -0.78
CA GLU A 107 5.95 4.38 -1.23
C GLU A 107 6.85 3.22 -1.65
N LEU A 108 7.13 3.16 -2.95
CA LEU A 108 7.98 2.15 -3.57
C LEU A 108 9.40 2.67 -3.70
N VAL A 109 10.36 1.78 -3.46
CA VAL A 109 11.78 2.01 -3.70
C VAL A 109 12.24 1.03 -4.78
N PRO A 110 12.74 1.52 -5.93
CA PRO A 110 13.32 0.68 -6.98
C PRO A 110 14.39 -0.25 -6.43
N ALA A 111 14.28 -1.55 -6.71
CA ALA A 111 15.22 -2.55 -6.21
C ALA A 111 16.61 -2.41 -6.86
N ASP A 112 16.67 -1.96 -8.11
CA ASP A 112 17.87 -1.80 -8.92
C ASP A 112 18.43 -0.37 -8.91
N GLY A 113 17.71 0.58 -8.30
CA GLY A 113 18.10 1.99 -8.30
C GLY A 113 17.50 2.83 -9.42
N ASP A 114 16.90 2.21 -10.44
CA ASP A 114 16.42 2.93 -11.62
C ASP A 114 14.94 3.32 -11.46
N GLN A 115 14.75 4.54 -10.97
CA GLN A 115 13.42 5.13 -10.77
C GLN A 115 12.62 5.25 -12.08
N GLN A 116 13.27 5.55 -13.22
CA GLN A 116 12.54 5.76 -14.47
C GLN A 116 12.14 4.44 -15.12
N ALA A 117 13.03 3.45 -15.09
CA ALA A 117 12.71 2.09 -15.55
C ALA A 117 11.56 1.50 -14.71
N THR A 118 11.63 1.64 -13.38
CA THR A 118 10.55 1.22 -12.47
C THR A 118 9.24 1.92 -12.82
N VAL A 119 9.24 3.24 -13.04
CA VAL A 119 8.02 3.96 -13.42
C VAL A 119 7.48 3.48 -14.77
N ALA A 120 8.33 3.24 -15.76
CA ALA A 120 7.89 2.73 -17.06
C ALA A 120 7.25 1.33 -16.94
N GLU A 121 7.82 0.45 -16.11
CA GLU A 121 7.25 -0.86 -15.81
C GLU A 121 5.89 -0.74 -15.12
N LEU A 122 5.80 0.08 -14.06
CA LEU A 122 4.54 0.32 -13.34
C LEU A 122 3.43 0.83 -14.26
N VAL A 123 3.77 1.75 -15.18
CA VAL A 123 2.81 2.24 -16.19
C VAL A 123 2.39 1.13 -17.14
N SER A 124 3.31 0.25 -17.56
CA SER A 124 2.97 -0.92 -18.39
C SER A 124 2.04 -1.92 -17.68
N LEU A 125 2.09 -1.95 -16.34
CA LEU A 125 1.22 -2.78 -15.49
C LEU A 125 -0.14 -2.14 -15.19
N GLY A 126 -0.38 -0.90 -15.63
CA GLY A 126 -1.68 -0.21 -15.48
C GLY A 126 -1.64 1.03 -14.57
N ALA A 127 -0.48 1.43 -14.07
CA ALA A 127 -0.38 2.69 -13.33
C ALA A 127 -0.52 3.91 -14.25
N THR A 128 -1.10 4.99 -13.73
CA THR A 128 -1.19 6.28 -14.43
C THR A 128 -0.23 7.29 -13.79
N ARG A 129 0.57 7.98 -14.60
CA ARG A 129 1.42 9.06 -14.10
C ARG A 129 0.58 10.29 -13.77
N LEU A 130 0.75 10.82 -12.56
CA LEU A 130 0.11 12.06 -12.15
C LEU A 130 1.10 13.22 -12.31
N ASP A 131 0.69 14.24 -13.06
CA ASP A 131 1.52 15.43 -13.23
C ASP A 131 1.47 16.30 -11.97
N VAL A 132 2.67 16.69 -11.51
CA VAL A 132 2.84 17.74 -10.50
C VAL A 132 2.72 19.07 -11.26
N ALA A 133 1.76 19.93 -10.92
CA ALA A 133 1.70 21.26 -11.51
C ALA A 133 2.95 22.06 -11.11
N GLN A 134 3.32 23.03 -11.95
CA GLN A 134 4.56 23.82 -11.86
C GLN A 134 4.70 24.67 -10.57
N ASP A 135 3.67 24.69 -9.72
CA ASP A 135 3.63 25.33 -8.40
C ASP A 135 3.78 24.33 -7.23
N GLY A 136 4.16 23.08 -7.52
CA GLY A 136 4.31 22.02 -6.51
C GLY A 136 2.99 21.38 -6.07
N ALA A 137 1.86 21.81 -6.62
CA ALA A 137 0.56 21.17 -6.38
C ALA A 137 0.35 20.03 -7.38
N VAL A 138 0.27 18.80 -6.91
CA VAL A 138 -0.21 17.69 -7.76
C VAL A 138 -1.63 17.95 -8.26
N ALA A 139 -1.84 17.68 -9.55
CA ALA A 139 -3.16 17.75 -10.16
C ALA A 139 -4.07 16.70 -9.51
N ARG A 140 -5.01 17.19 -8.69
CA ARG A 140 -5.91 16.49 -7.75
C ARG A 140 -5.25 15.99 -6.45
N MET A 141 -5.09 16.92 -5.50
CA MET A 141 -5.39 16.66 -4.08
C MET A 141 -4.35 15.88 -3.23
N CYS A 142 -3.03 15.96 -3.46
CA CYS A 142 -2.10 15.78 -2.32
C CYS A 142 -2.19 17.02 -1.42
N ARG A 143 -3.13 17.04 -0.45
CA ARG A 143 -3.16 18.10 0.58
C ARG A 143 -2.28 17.79 1.80
N SER A 144 -1.72 16.59 1.91
CA SER A 144 -1.22 16.11 3.21
C SER A 144 0.31 16.08 3.36
N VAL A 145 1.09 16.18 2.28
CA VAL A 145 2.55 16.34 2.35
C VAL A 145 3.00 17.22 1.18
N PRO A 146 3.70 18.35 1.41
CA PRO A 146 4.33 19.07 0.31
C PRO A 146 5.32 18.12 -0.39
N VAL A 147 5.18 17.96 -1.70
CA VAL A 147 6.12 17.26 -2.60
C VAL A 147 7.46 18.01 -2.70
N GLU A 148 7.71 18.97 -1.80
CA GLU A 148 8.87 19.83 -1.70
C GLU A 148 9.51 19.74 -0.31
N LEU A 149 9.85 18.53 0.13
CA LEU A 149 11.05 18.44 0.95
C LEU A 149 12.18 18.11 -0.02
N PRO A 150 13.14 19.02 -0.26
CA PRO A 150 14.29 18.70 -1.09
C PRO A 150 14.96 17.48 -0.47
N HIS A 151 14.88 16.35 -1.17
CA HIS A 151 15.75 15.23 -0.84
C HIS A 151 17.18 15.75 -0.99
N PRO A 152 18.06 15.56 0.00
CA PRO A 152 19.41 16.11 -0.01
C PRO A 152 20.27 15.66 -1.21
N TRP A 153 19.75 14.75 -2.04
CA TRP A 153 20.40 14.14 -3.20
C TRP A 153 19.67 14.34 -4.54
N GLY A 154 18.66 15.21 -4.62
CA GLY A 154 18.27 15.90 -5.85
C GLY A 154 17.33 15.22 -6.85
N ALA A 155 16.88 13.98 -6.66
CA ALA A 155 15.85 13.38 -7.51
C ALA A 155 14.45 13.53 -6.89
N PRO A 156 13.44 13.99 -7.65
CA PRO A 156 12.08 14.15 -7.14
C PRO A 156 11.38 12.79 -7.02
N THR A 157 10.52 12.66 -5.99
CA THR A 157 9.56 11.56 -5.91
C THR A 157 8.58 11.66 -7.08
N ILE A 158 8.30 10.52 -7.73
CA ILE A 158 7.32 10.45 -8.82
C ILE A 158 6.01 9.92 -8.24
N VAL A 159 4.91 10.64 -8.48
CA VAL A 159 3.58 10.23 -8.05
C VAL A 159 2.86 9.53 -9.21
N LEU A 160 2.30 8.37 -8.90
CA LEU A 160 1.50 7.56 -9.80
C LEU A 160 0.15 7.28 -9.15
N ALA A 161 -0.81 6.82 -9.94
CA ALA A 161 -2.07 6.28 -9.49
C ALA A 161 -2.20 4.81 -9.92
N ASP A 162 -2.78 3.98 -9.06
CA ASP A 162 -3.17 2.61 -9.39
C ASP A 162 -4.42 2.58 -10.31
N PRO A 163 -4.92 1.40 -10.73
CA PRO A 163 -6.07 1.31 -11.64
C PRO A 163 -7.36 2.01 -11.17
N ASP A 164 -7.57 2.16 -9.86
CA ASP A 164 -8.73 2.84 -9.29
C ASP A 164 -8.48 4.33 -9.02
N GLY A 165 -7.26 4.80 -9.26
CA GLY A 165 -6.88 6.19 -9.03
C GLY A 165 -6.26 6.44 -7.66
N ASN A 166 -5.99 5.41 -6.84
CA ASN A 166 -5.33 5.62 -5.56
C ASN A 166 -3.87 6.01 -5.77
N GLU A 167 -3.44 7.07 -5.11
CA GLU A 167 -2.11 7.62 -5.29
C GLU A 167 -1.04 6.81 -4.55
N PHE A 168 0.10 6.62 -5.20
CA PHE A 168 1.31 6.07 -4.59
C PHE A 168 2.56 6.76 -5.15
N CYS A 169 3.68 6.58 -4.48
CA CYS A 169 4.94 7.26 -4.79
C CYS A 169 6.03 6.26 -5.17
N VAL A 170 6.89 6.65 -6.10
CA VAL A 170 8.17 5.98 -6.37
C VAL A 170 9.30 6.91 -5.97
N ARG A 171 10.06 6.53 -4.95
CA ARG A 171 11.25 7.27 -4.52
C ARG A 171 12.44 6.96 -5.43
N PRO A 172 13.38 7.90 -5.56
CA PRO A 172 14.72 7.55 -5.99
C PRO A 172 15.40 6.70 -4.91
N THR A 173 16.18 5.73 -5.32
CA THR A 173 17.05 4.97 -4.41
C THR A 173 18.25 5.84 -4.08
N ASP A 174 18.58 5.98 -2.80
CA ASP A 174 19.74 6.79 -2.41
C ASP A 174 21.01 6.20 -3.04
N HIS A 175 21.77 7.02 -3.79
CA HIS A 175 23.02 6.61 -4.46
C HIS A 175 24.12 6.07 -3.51
N ASN A 176 23.86 6.00 -2.20
CA ASN A 176 24.78 5.45 -1.20
C ASN A 176 24.31 4.12 -0.57
N SER A 177 23.25 3.49 -1.09
CA SER A 177 22.73 2.21 -0.57
C SER A 177 23.50 0.96 -1.06
N GLY A 178 24.62 1.15 -1.76
CA GLY A 178 25.50 0.07 -2.25
C GLY A 178 26.27 -0.71 -1.17
N ALA A 179 25.90 -0.61 0.10
CA ALA A 179 26.41 -1.48 1.15
C ALA A 179 25.41 -2.61 1.40
N SER A 180 25.63 -3.75 0.73
CA SER A 180 25.00 -5.01 1.12
C SER A 180 25.25 -5.26 2.62
N PRO A 181 24.26 -5.62 3.46
CA PRO A 181 24.55 -6.08 4.80
C PRO A 181 25.36 -7.37 4.68
N ALA A 182 26.65 -7.29 5.01
CA ALA A 182 27.53 -8.45 5.08
C ALA A 182 26.84 -9.55 5.89
N ALA A 183 26.80 -10.76 5.31
CA ALA A 183 26.28 -11.94 5.98
C ALA A 183 26.92 -12.08 7.36
N ALA A 184 26.09 -12.17 8.41
CA ALA A 184 26.57 -12.40 9.76
C ALA A 184 27.36 -13.72 9.83
N PRO A 185 28.55 -13.76 10.45
CA PRO A 185 29.29 -14.99 10.62
C PRO A 185 28.53 -15.98 11.51
N ARG A 186 28.66 -17.26 11.16
CA ARG A 186 28.03 -18.43 11.78
C ARG A 186 28.34 -18.60 13.26
#